data_AF-A0A377V8M7-F1
#
_entry.id   AF-A0A377V8M7-F1
#
_cell.length_a   1.000
_cell.length_b   1.000
_cell.length_c   1.000
_cell.angle_alpha   90.00
_cell.angle_beta   90.00
_cell.angle_gamma   90.00
#
_symmetry.space_group_name_H-M   'P 1'
#
loop_
_entity.id
_entity.type
_entity.pdbx_description
1 polymer ?
#
loop_
_entity_poly.entity_id
_entity_poly.type
_entity_poly.pdbx_seq_one_letter_code
_entity_poly.pdbx_strand_id
1 'polypeptide(L)'
;METIIYEGYGPGGTAVMVECLSDNRNRTVAEVRHAFTKTGGNLGTDGSVSYLFSKKGVISFEKGDEDTIMEAALEAGAEDVVTYDDGAIDVYTAWEEMGAVRDALEAAA
;
A
#
# COMPACT_ATOMS: atom_id res chain seq x y z
N MET A 1 6.71 11.45 19.70
CA MET A 1 6.79 10.49 18.59
C MET A 1 6.71 11.28 17.30
N GLU A 2 7.44 10.87 16.28
CA GLU A 2 7.48 11.43 14.93
C GLU A 2 7.33 10.32 13.90
N THR A 3 6.72 10.65 12.77
CA THR A 3 6.64 9.75 11.60
C THR A 3 7.91 9.91 10.78
N ILE A 4 8.54 8.78 10.44
CA ILE A 4 9.78 8.74 9.66
C ILE A 4 9.60 7.71 8.56
N ILE A 5 9.93 8.07 7.32
CA ILE A 5 9.95 7.15 6.18
C ILE A 5 11.40 6.84 5.85
N TYR A 6 11.68 5.55 5.66
CA TYR A 6 12.95 5.04 5.19
C TYR A 6 12.75 4.34 3.85
N GLU A 7 13.72 4.48 2.96
CA GLU A 7 13.68 3.94 1.60
C GLU A 7 14.92 3.08 1.34
N GLY A 8 14.81 2.01 0.57
CA GLY A 8 15.94 1.15 0.26
C GLY A 8 15.62 0.02 -0.71
N TYR A 9 16.59 -0.87 -0.89
CA TYR A 9 16.51 -2.03 -1.78
C TYR A 9 16.82 -3.32 -1.03
N GLY A 10 16.02 -4.36 -1.27
CA GLY A 10 16.20 -5.71 -0.73
C GLY A 10 16.89 -6.67 -1.72
N PRO A 11 16.83 -7.98 -1.45
CA PRO A 11 17.33 -9.02 -2.36
C PRO A 11 16.77 -8.86 -3.77
N GLY A 12 17.62 -9.05 -4.79
CA GLY A 12 17.21 -8.92 -6.18
C GLY A 12 16.88 -7.49 -6.63
N GLY A 13 17.17 -6.47 -5.81
CA GLY A 13 16.90 -5.08 -6.14
C GLY A 13 15.44 -4.66 -5.92
N THR A 14 14.65 -5.45 -5.17
CA THR A 14 13.27 -5.09 -4.83
C THR A 14 13.23 -3.79 -4.04
N ALA A 15 12.44 -2.83 -4.49
CA ALA A 15 12.20 -1.57 -3.81
C ALA A 15 11.43 -1.78 -2.49
N VAL A 16 11.85 -1.11 -1.42
CA VAL A 16 11.24 -1.22 -0.09
C VAL A 16 11.10 0.16 0.53
N MET A 17 9.90 0.45 1.03
CA MET A 17 9.58 1.65 1.81
C MET A 17 9.12 1.23 3.21
N VAL A 18 9.64 1.87 4.26
CA VAL A 18 9.36 1.55 5.65
C VAL A 18 8.90 2.81 6.37
N GLU A 19 7.62 2.87 6.70
CA GLU A 19 7.05 3.94 7.53
C GLU A 19 7.12 3.56 9.01
N CYS A 20 7.63 4.46 9.84
CA CYS A 20 7.88 4.25 11.26
C CYS A 20 7.26 5.37 12.09
N LEU A 21 6.77 5.03 13.29
CA LEU A 21 6.43 6.00 14.33
C LEU A 21 7.38 5.79 15.51
N SER A 22 8.24 6.77 15.80
CA SER A 22 9.32 6.60 16.78
C SER A 22 9.51 7.84 17.65
N ASP A 23 10.05 7.66 18.85
CA ASP A 23 10.55 8.73 19.72
C ASP A 23 12.05 8.94 19.61
N ASN A 24 12.75 8.10 18.83
CA ASN A 24 14.20 8.13 18.68
C ASN A 24 14.60 7.67 17.27
N ARG A 25 14.72 8.64 16.36
CA ARG A 25 15.16 8.44 14.98
C ARG A 25 16.49 7.70 14.84
N ASN A 26 17.46 7.97 15.73
CA ASN A 26 18.80 7.38 15.65
C ASN A 26 18.79 5.87 15.94
N ARG A 27 17.98 5.44 16.92
CA ARG A 27 17.77 4.02 17.19
C ARG A 27 17.06 3.35 16.03
N THR A 28 15.98 3.95 15.53
CA THR A 28 15.18 3.36 14.44
C THR A 28 15.98 3.23 13.15
N VAL A 29 16.74 4.24 12.73
CA VAL A 29 17.57 4.13 11.50
C VAL A 29 18.67 3.07 11.64
N ALA A 30 19.22 2.88 12.85
CA ALA A 30 20.23 1.85 13.08
C ALA A 30 19.63 0.44 12.98
N GLU A 31 18.45 0.22 13.56
CA GLU A 31 17.71 -1.05 13.48
C GLU A 31 17.25 -1.37 12.05
N VAL A 32 16.67 -0.39 11.35
CA VAL A 32 16.26 -0.54 9.95
C VAL A 32 17.47 -0.87 9.08
N ARG A 33 18.57 -0.10 9.19
CA ARG A 33 19.80 -0.36 8.44
C ARG A 33 20.35 -1.75 8.72
N HIS A 34 20.35 -2.18 9.99
CA HIS A 34 20.80 -3.51 10.37
C HIS A 34 19.98 -4.61 9.68
N ALA A 35 18.64 -4.45 9.62
CA ALA A 35 17.76 -5.40 8.94
C ALA A 35 18.10 -5.52 7.44
N PHE A 36 18.23 -4.39 6.73
CA PHE A 36 18.63 -4.38 5.31
C PHE A 36 19.99 -5.08 5.11
N THR A 37 21.01 -4.72 5.88
CA THR A 37 22.36 -5.30 5.73
C THR A 37 22.36 -6.80 6.01
N LYS A 38 21.59 -7.27 7.00
CA LYS A 38 21.51 -8.69 7.36
C LYS A 38 20.84 -9.55 6.28
N THR A 39 19.96 -8.97 5.48
CA THR A 39 19.25 -9.66 4.39
C THR A 39 19.83 -9.40 3.00
N GLY A 40 21.01 -8.77 2.90
CA GLY A 40 21.65 -8.51 1.61
C GLY A 40 21.05 -7.33 0.83
N GLY A 41 20.34 -6.44 1.51
CA GLY A 41 19.85 -5.17 0.98
C GLY A 41 20.63 -3.96 1.52
N ASN A 42 20.18 -2.77 1.15
CA ASN A 42 20.75 -1.50 1.60
C ASN A 42 19.67 -0.43 1.80
N LEU A 43 19.87 0.37 2.85
CA LEU A 43 19.10 1.60 3.03
C LEU A 43 19.59 2.66 2.04
N GLY A 44 18.66 3.23 1.28
CA GLY A 44 18.88 4.33 0.34
C GLY A 44 18.72 5.71 0.98
N THR A 45 18.55 6.71 0.11
CA THR A 45 18.21 8.08 0.49
C THR A 45 16.73 8.34 0.22
N ASP A 46 16.19 9.38 0.83
CA ASP A 46 14.84 9.88 0.54
C ASP A 46 14.69 10.12 -0.98
N GLY A 47 13.61 9.60 -1.57
CA GLY A 47 13.35 9.67 -3.02
C GLY A 47 13.95 8.53 -3.86
N SER A 48 14.68 7.58 -3.27
CA SER A 48 15.33 6.49 -4.03
C SER A 48 14.34 5.50 -4.64
N VAL A 49 13.22 5.23 -3.97
CA VAL A 49 12.20 4.29 -4.45
C VAL A 49 10.78 4.83 -4.34
N SER A 50 10.53 5.93 -3.63
CA SER A 50 9.17 6.44 -3.41
C SER A 50 8.40 6.73 -4.70
N TYR A 51 9.07 7.11 -5.78
CA TYR A 51 8.42 7.31 -7.09
C TYR A 51 7.86 6.04 -7.73
N LEU A 52 8.24 4.85 -7.23
CA LEU A 52 7.71 3.55 -7.65
C LEU A 52 6.42 3.17 -6.90
N PHE A 53 6.06 3.93 -5.85
CA PHE A 53 4.89 3.66 -5.01
C PHE A 53 3.87 4.79 -5.15
N SER A 54 2.60 4.41 -5.26
CA SER A 54 1.47 5.33 -5.22
C SER A 54 0.65 5.06 -3.97
N LYS A 55 0.42 6.09 -3.15
CA LYS A 55 -0.46 5.98 -1.98
C LYS A 55 -1.91 5.92 -2.47
N LYS A 56 -2.55 4.76 -2.30
CA LYS A 56 -3.94 4.48 -2.70
C LYS A 56 -4.69 3.82 -1.54
N GLY A 57 -6.01 3.94 -1.56
CA GLY A 57 -6.88 3.08 -0.77
C GLY A 57 -7.11 1.76 -1.49
N VAL A 58 -7.28 0.67 -0.73
CA VAL A 58 -7.60 -0.65 -1.26
C VAL A 58 -8.76 -1.22 -0.44
N ILE A 59 -9.79 -1.71 -1.13
CA ILE A 59 -10.94 -2.41 -0.55
C ILE A 59 -10.95 -3.81 -1.17
N SER A 60 -10.74 -4.83 -0.34
CA SER A 60 -10.56 -6.21 -0.80
C SER A 60 -11.77 -7.08 -0.52
N PHE A 61 -12.19 -7.85 -1.51
CA PHE A 61 -13.22 -8.88 -1.42
C PHE A 61 -12.57 -10.25 -1.63
N GLU A 62 -12.76 -11.19 -0.71
CA GLU A 62 -12.25 -12.57 -0.86
C GLU A 62 -12.95 -13.33 -2.00
N LYS A 63 -14.18 -12.92 -2.33
CA LYS A 63 -15.03 -13.45 -3.39
C LYS A 63 -16.19 -12.47 -3.63
N GLY A 64 -16.77 -12.51 -4.82
CA GLY A 64 -17.98 -11.75 -5.14
C GLY A 64 -18.39 -11.92 -6.59
N ASP A 65 -19.52 -11.31 -6.94
CA ASP A 65 -19.89 -11.15 -8.33
C ASP A 65 -19.10 -9.97 -8.92
N GLU A 66 -18.21 -10.27 -9.86
CA GLU A 66 -17.28 -9.29 -10.45
C GLU A 66 -18.01 -8.11 -11.08
N ASP A 67 -19.03 -8.38 -11.90
CA ASP A 67 -19.78 -7.36 -12.62
C ASP A 67 -20.48 -6.41 -11.64
N THR A 68 -21.16 -6.95 -10.62
CA THR A 68 -21.83 -6.13 -9.60
C THR A 68 -20.85 -5.26 -8.80
N ILE A 69 -19.72 -5.83 -8.36
CA ILE A 69 -18.72 -5.09 -7.57
C ILE A 69 -18.06 -4.01 -8.41
N MET A 70 -17.71 -4.33 -9.66
CA MET A 70 -17.07 -3.39 -10.57
C MET A 70 -18.00 -2.22 -10.91
N GLU A 71 -19.27 -2.47 -11.23
CA GLU A 71 -20.24 -1.40 -11.50
C GLU A 71 -20.41 -0.48 -10.30
N ALA A 72 -20.64 -1.04 -9.11
CA ALA A 72 -20.80 -0.26 -7.89
C ALA A 72 -19.52 0.52 -7.52
N ALA A 73 -18.34 -0.07 -7.72
CA ALA A 73 -17.06 0.58 -7.47
C ALA A 73 -16.83 1.78 -8.40
N LEU A 74 -17.12 1.63 -9.69
CA LEU A 74 -16.99 2.71 -10.67
C LEU A 74 -17.94 3.86 -10.38
N GLU A 75 -19.20 3.55 -10.04
CA GLU A 75 -20.19 4.57 -9.64
C GLU A 75 -19.76 5.33 -8.36
N ALA A 76 -19.10 4.63 -7.44
CA ALA A 76 -18.60 5.19 -6.19
C ALA A 76 -17.31 6.01 -6.34
N GLY A 77 -16.64 5.97 -7.51
CA GLY A 77 -15.41 6.72 -7.77
C GLY A 77 -14.11 5.93 -7.58
N ALA A 78 -14.14 4.60 -7.71
CA ALA A 78 -12.93 3.80 -7.74
C ALA A 78 -12.00 4.18 -8.91
N GLU A 79 -10.70 4.13 -8.67
CA GLU A 79 -9.66 4.40 -9.68
C GLU A 79 -9.31 3.16 -10.51
N ASP A 80 -9.43 1.95 -9.91
CA ASP A 80 -9.14 0.68 -10.59
C ASP A 80 -9.84 -0.49 -9.89
N VAL A 81 -10.05 -1.59 -10.60
CA VAL A 81 -10.61 -2.85 -10.08
C VAL A 81 -9.80 -4.01 -10.64
N VAL A 82 -9.25 -4.84 -9.77
CA VAL A 82 -8.41 -5.98 -10.14
C VAL A 82 -9.02 -7.27 -9.62
N THR A 83 -9.37 -8.17 -10.55
CA THR A 83 -9.81 -9.53 -10.25
C THR A 83 -8.63 -10.49 -10.35
N TYR A 84 -8.46 -11.36 -9.35
CA TYR A 84 -7.40 -12.36 -9.28
C TYR A 84 -7.90 -13.75 -9.69
N ASP A 85 -6.97 -14.65 -10.05
CA ASP A 85 -7.28 -16.02 -10.51
C ASP A 85 -8.04 -16.87 -9.47
N ASP A 86 -7.94 -16.53 -8.18
CA ASP A 86 -8.65 -17.18 -7.08
C ASP A 86 -10.05 -16.61 -6.81
N GLY A 87 -10.46 -15.61 -7.59
CA GLY A 87 -11.75 -14.92 -7.47
C GLY A 87 -11.77 -13.78 -6.45
N ALA A 88 -10.63 -13.44 -5.85
CA ALA A 88 -10.52 -12.23 -5.05
C ALA A 88 -10.59 -10.97 -5.93
N ILE A 89 -11.10 -9.87 -5.38
CA ILE A 89 -11.25 -8.60 -6.09
C ILE A 89 -10.70 -7.48 -5.22
N ASP A 90 -9.78 -6.68 -5.75
CA ASP A 90 -9.28 -5.46 -5.14
C ASP A 90 -9.80 -4.22 -5.87
N VAL A 91 -10.49 -3.35 -5.13
CA VAL A 91 -10.93 -2.04 -5.60
C VAL A 91 -9.95 -0.98 -5.10
N TYR A 92 -9.28 -0.31 -6.03
CA TYR A 92 -8.32 0.75 -5.76
C TYR A 92 -9.00 2.12 -5.84
N THR A 93 -8.60 3.02 -4.95
CA THR A 93 -9.19 4.36 -4.81
C THR A 93 -8.11 5.39 -4.53
N ALA A 94 -8.41 6.67 -4.74
CA ALA A 94 -7.62 7.73 -4.11
C ALA A 94 -7.64 7.51 -2.59
N TRP A 95 -6.49 7.63 -1.92
CA TRP A 95 -6.37 7.24 -0.51
C TRP A 95 -7.28 8.06 0.42
N GLU A 96 -7.64 9.29 0.02
CA GLU A 96 -8.59 10.15 0.72
C GLU A 96 -10.05 9.72 0.55
N GLU A 97 -10.37 8.97 -0.52
CA GLU A 97 -11.73 8.62 -0.93
C GLU A 97 -12.13 7.20 -0.53
N MET A 98 -11.17 6.39 -0.08
CA MET A 98 -11.37 5.00 0.33
C MET A 98 -12.59 4.79 1.25
N GLY A 99 -12.78 5.67 2.23
CA GLY A 99 -13.92 5.58 3.15
C GLY A 99 -15.27 5.76 2.46
N ALA A 100 -15.38 6.73 1.55
CA ALA A 100 -16.61 7.00 0.82
C ALA A 100 -16.94 5.87 -0.16
N VAL A 101 -15.93 5.33 -0.87
CA VAL A 101 -16.11 4.20 -1.78
C VAL A 101 -16.53 2.95 -1.02
N ARG A 102 -15.90 2.65 0.13
CA ARG A 102 -16.30 1.55 1.00
C ARG A 102 -17.76 1.68 1.41
N ASP A 103 -18.18 2.85 1.89
CA ASP A 103 -19.54 3.06 2.39
C ASP A 103 -20.58 2.90 1.26
N ALA A 104 -20.25 3.29 0.02
CA ALA A 104 -21.10 3.06 -1.15
C ALA A 104 -21.21 1.56 -1.50
N LEU A 105 -20.09 0.83 -1.48
CA LEU A 105 -20.07 -0.61 -1.72
C LEU A 105 -20.84 -1.40 -0.66
N GLU A 106 -20.74 -0.99 0.62
CA GLU A 106 -21.52 -1.58 1.72
C GLU A 106 -23.03 -1.34 1.56
N ALA A 107 -23.45 -0.21 0.99
CA ALA A 107 -24.85 0.10 0.75
C ALA A 107 -25.43 -0.58 -0.51
N ALA A 108 -24.57 -1.02 -1.44
CA ALA A 108 -24.94 -1.73 -2.65
C ALA A 108 -25.04 -3.27 -2.47
N ALA A 109 -24.47 -3.79 -1.37
CA ALA A 109 -24.52 -5.20 -0.97
C ALA A 109 -25.86 -5.59 -0.30
#